data_AF-A0A4U7KMX1-F1
#
_entry.id   AF-A0A4U7KMX1-F1
#
_cell.length_a   1.000
_cell.length_b   1.000
_cell.length_c   1.000
_cell.angle_alpha   90.00
_cell.angle_beta   90.00
_cell.angle_gamma   90.00
#
_symmetry.space_group_name_H-M   'P 1'
#
loop_
_entity.id
_entity.type
_entity.pdbx_description
1 polymer ?
#
loop_
_entity_poly.entity_id
_entity_poly.type
_entity_poly.pdbx_seq_one_letter_code
_entity_poly.pdbx_strand_id
1 'polypeptide(L)'
;MPESVMQAGETTQFLWQNVQAGTLVMHLPPQYAEGQEAWKNFVRTDGLNMIHAFFQFMDMAAEQKDATYPVGDRPHKRTLAEMLVKAFAVKRLTMQAPEQPIVAAGSMAARVPPRSRGPMMEFGGPSAWRPPAGFGEARVARVSQSLEAARAEERRAAQRRAEQQRAEQLRQWGKTLGLG
;
A
#
# COMPACT_ATOMS: atom_id res chain seq x y z
N MET A 1 -3.03 -8.17 12.50
CA MET A 1 -1.86 -7.99 11.61
C MET A 1 -2.30 -8.38 10.20
N PRO A 2 -1.99 -7.60 9.15
CA PRO A 2 -2.36 -7.93 7.77
C PRO A 2 -1.62 -9.17 7.25
N GLU A 3 -2.26 -9.93 6.34
CA GLU A 3 -1.67 -11.13 5.76
C GLU A 3 -0.37 -10.84 4.99
N SER A 4 -0.32 -9.74 4.22
CA SER A 4 0.89 -9.31 3.51
C SER A 4 2.07 -9.07 4.45
N VAL A 5 1.82 -8.55 5.65
CA VAL A 5 2.84 -8.33 6.68
C VAL A 5 3.31 -9.66 7.28
N MET A 6 2.38 -10.59 7.51
CA MET A 6 2.73 -11.93 8.02
C MET A 6 3.63 -12.68 7.04
N GLN A 7 3.33 -12.60 5.74
CA GLN A 7 4.06 -13.32 4.69
C GLN A 7 5.40 -12.66 4.32
N ALA A 8 5.55 -11.35 4.49
CA ALA A 8 6.76 -10.60 4.08
C ALA A 8 7.99 -10.77 5.00
N GLY A 9 7.93 -11.71 5.94
CA GLY A 9 9.01 -12.09 6.85
C GLY A 9 9.10 -11.27 8.13
N GLU A 10 10.00 -11.69 9.03
CA GLU A 10 10.09 -11.21 10.41
C GLU A 10 10.36 -9.71 10.55
N THR A 11 11.20 -9.15 9.67
CA THR A 11 11.46 -7.69 9.65
C THR A 11 10.19 -6.87 9.50
N THR A 12 9.29 -7.32 8.62
CA THR A 12 8.04 -6.61 8.31
C THR A 12 7.06 -6.74 9.49
N GLN A 13 7.02 -7.91 10.12
CA GLN A 13 6.21 -8.14 11.32
C GLN A 13 6.71 -7.27 12.50
N PHE A 14 8.03 -7.15 12.70
CA PHE A 14 8.62 -6.26 13.69
C PHE A 14 8.24 -4.80 13.46
N LEU A 15 8.38 -4.32 12.22
CA LEU A 15 7.96 -2.96 11.85
C LEU A 15 6.48 -2.75 12.16
N TRP A 16 5.62 -3.71 11.83
CA TRP A 16 4.18 -3.62 12.09
C TRP A 16 3.86 -3.50 13.59
N GLN A 17 4.50 -4.29 14.44
CA GLN A 17 4.28 -4.22 15.89
C GLN A 17 4.64 -2.84 16.46
N ASN A 18 5.76 -2.26 16.03
CA ASN A 18 6.15 -0.91 16.44
C ASN A 18 5.15 0.15 15.97
N VAL A 19 4.64 0.02 14.75
CA VAL A 19 3.60 0.91 14.23
C VAL A 19 2.31 0.81 15.05
N GLN A 20 1.91 -0.39 15.49
CA GLN A 20 0.78 -0.55 16.39
C GLN A 20 1.01 0.11 17.76
N ALA A 21 2.27 0.14 18.22
CA ALA A 21 2.69 0.91 19.39
C ALA A 21 2.84 2.42 19.13
N GLY A 22 2.49 2.90 17.93
CA GLY A 22 2.56 4.31 17.55
C GLY A 22 3.96 4.81 17.18
N THR A 23 4.92 3.91 16.95
CA THR A 23 6.31 4.25 16.65
C THR A 23 6.70 3.76 15.27
N LEU A 24 7.27 4.63 14.44
CA LEU A 24 7.85 4.25 13.15
C LEU A 24 9.37 4.13 13.28
N VAL A 25 9.89 2.91 13.11
CA VAL A 25 11.31 2.62 13.27
C VAL A 25 12.05 2.87 11.96
N MET A 26 12.97 3.83 11.95
CA MET A 26 13.82 4.12 10.78
C MET A 26 15.11 3.28 10.76
N HIS A 27 15.55 2.83 11.93
CA HIS A 27 16.75 2.03 12.11
C HIS A 27 16.37 0.70 12.78
N LEU A 28 16.47 -0.38 12.03
CA LEU A 28 16.18 -1.70 12.53
C LEU A 28 17.25 -2.17 13.53
N PRO A 29 16.86 -2.90 14.58
CA PRO A 29 17.79 -3.61 15.46
C PRO A 29 18.74 -4.54 14.70
N PRO A 30 19.92 -4.87 15.25
CA PRO A 30 20.91 -5.73 14.60
C PRO A 30 20.37 -7.10 14.15
N GLN A 31 19.41 -7.69 14.90
CA GLN A 31 18.79 -8.96 14.51
C GLN A 31 18.00 -8.90 13.18
N TYR A 32 17.67 -7.71 12.69
CA TYR A 32 16.98 -7.50 11.41
C TYR A 32 17.86 -6.76 10.38
N ALA A 33 19.18 -6.79 10.55
CA ALA A 33 20.14 -6.07 9.70
C ALA A 33 19.98 -6.41 8.20
N GLU A 34 19.63 -7.64 7.86
CA GLU A 34 19.37 -8.08 6.48
C GLU A 34 18.27 -7.24 5.80
N GLY A 35 17.26 -6.81 6.56
CA GLY A 35 16.18 -5.97 6.06
C GLY A 35 16.47 -4.47 6.08
N GLN A 36 17.58 -4.03 6.69
CA GLN A 36 17.86 -2.61 6.94
C GLN A 36 18.08 -1.83 5.65
N GLU A 37 18.86 -2.36 4.71
CA GLU A 37 19.09 -1.69 3.44
C GLU A 37 17.82 -1.62 2.60
N ALA A 38 17.07 -2.71 2.52
CA ALA A 38 15.81 -2.76 1.79
C ALA A 38 14.78 -1.76 2.35
N TRP A 39 14.65 -1.70 3.68
CA TRP A 39 13.77 -0.76 4.36
C TRP A 39 14.20 0.69 4.12
N LYS A 40 15.48 1.00 4.31
CA LYS A 40 16.03 2.35 4.09
C LYS A 40 15.86 2.80 2.64
N ASN A 41 16.12 1.92 1.68
CA ASN A 41 15.94 2.22 0.26
C ASN A 41 14.47 2.44 -0.08
N PHE A 42 13.57 1.61 0.46
CA PHE A 42 12.13 1.81 0.29
C PHE A 42 11.68 3.16 0.83
N VAL A 43 12.01 3.50 2.07
CA VAL A 43 11.61 4.78 2.70
C VAL A 43 12.12 5.98 1.90
N ARG A 44 13.35 5.91 1.37
CA ARG A 44 13.95 6.98 0.55
C ARG A 44 13.36 7.12 -0.85
N THR A 45 12.71 6.08 -1.36
CA THR A 45 12.18 6.05 -2.73
C THR A 45 10.66 6.03 -2.70
N ASP A 46 10.05 4.86 -2.73
CA ASP A 46 8.59 4.69 -2.78
C ASP A 46 7.91 5.27 -1.53
N GLY A 47 8.53 5.12 -0.36
CA GLY A 47 7.99 5.63 0.89
C GLY A 47 7.87 7.15 0.90
N LEU A 48 8.87 7.87 0.37
CA LEU A 48 8.85 9.33 0.30
C LEU A 48 7.67 9.84 -0.55
N ASN A 49 7.42 9.20 -1.70
CA ASN A 49 6.29 9.54 -2.55
C ASN A 49 4.95 9.31 -1.84
N MET A 50 4.83 8.23 -1.05
CA MET A 50 3.63 7.96 -0.25
C MET A 50 3.42 8.98 0.87
N ILE A 51 4.51 9.41 1.53
CA ILE A 51 4.47 10.46 2.54
C ILE A 51 3.94 11.76 1.93
N HIS A 52 4.49 12.18 0.78
CA HIS A 52 4.03 13.40 0.11
C HIS A 52 2.56 13.31 -0.31
N ALA A 53 2.14 12.20 -0.91
CA ALA A 53 0.75 11.99 -1.33
C ALA A 53 -0.21 11.99 -0.13
N PHE A 54 0.20 11.43 1.00
CA PHE A 54 -0.61 11.40 2.21
C PHE A 54 -0.83 12.80 2.79
N PHE A 55 0.22 13.61 2.89
CA PHE A 55 0.09 14.98 3.41
C PHE A 55 -0.70 15.87 2.45
N GLN A 56 -0.47 15.76 1.14
CA GLN A 56 -1.26 16.49 0.15
C GLN A 56 -2.76 16.16 0.24
N PHE A 57 -3.10 14.88 0.43
CA PHE A 57 -4.49 14.47 0.64
C PHE A 57 -5.08 15.06 1.94
N MET A 58 -4.28 15.08 3.02
CA MET A 58 -4.70 15.65 4.29
C MET A 58 -4.96 17.16 4.17
N ASP A 59 -4.10 17.88 3.45
CA ASP A 59 -4.24 19.32 3.21
C ASP A 59 -5.52 19.60 2.42
N MET A 60 -5.75 18.87 1.32
CA MET A 60 -6.99 18.99 0.54
C MET A 60 -8.25 18.65 1.37
N ALA A 61 -8.18 17.63 2.22
CA ALA A 61 -9.29 17.23 3.08
C ALA A 61 -9.57 18.24 4.20
N ALA A 62 -8.55 18.99 4.62
CA ALA A 62 -8.68 20.10 5.56
C ALA A 62 -9.28 21.34 4.89
N GLU A 63 -8.95 21.63 3.63
CA GLU A 63 -9.56 22.73 2.87
C GLU A 63 -11.03 22.49 2.51
N GLN A 64 -11.42 21.23 2.27
CA GLN A 64 -12.79 20.89 1.84
C GLN A 64 -13.83 20.90 2.96
N LYS A 65 -13.38 20.95 4.22
CA LYS A 65 -14.25 21.06 5.38
C LYS A 65 -13.79 22.26 6.19
N ASP A 66 -14.69 23.21 6.45
CA ASP A 66 -14.61 24.19 7.55
C ASP A 66 -14.48 23.53 8.96
N ALA A 67 -14.16 22.23 9.01
CA ALA A 67 -13.88 21.48 10.20
C ALA A 67 -12.40 21.65 10.52
N THR A 68 -12.15 22.43 11.56
CA THR A 68 -10.95 22.36 12.40
C THR A 68 -10.67 20.89 12.76
N TYR A 69 -9.95 20.16 11.90
CA TYR A 69 -9.39 18.88 12.31
C TYR A 69 -8.41 19.23 13.42
N PRO A 70 -8.57 18.67 14.64
CA PRO A 70 -7.50 18.78 15.60
C PRO A 70 -6.30 18.13 14.92
N VAL A 71 -5.31 18.94 14.57
CA VAL A 71 -3.95 18.52 14.20
C VAL A 71 -3.30 17.93 15.46
N GLY A 72 -4.01 17.02 16.12
CA GLY A 72 -3.52 16.18 17.18
C GLY A 72 -2.61 15.19 16.48
N ASP A 73 -1.36 15.22 16.88
CA ASP A 73 -0.19 14.72 16.17
C ASP A 73 -0.12 13.18 15.99
N ARG A 74 -1.21 12.43 16.29
CA ARG A 74 -1.16 10.98 16.55
C ARG A 74 -1.90 10.06 15.55
N PRO A 75 -3.16 10.32 15.12
CA PRO A 75 -3.87 9.39 14.23
C PRO A 75 -3.26 9.39 12.82
N HIS A 76 -2.76 10.54 12.35
CA HIS A 76 -2.14 10.68 11.03
C HIS A 76 -0.79 9.97 10.94
N LYS A 77 0.06 10.09 11.98
CA LYS A 77 1.36 9.42 12.03
C LYS A 77 1.22 7.90 12.01
N ARG A 78 0.28 7.34 12.78
CA ARG A 78 -0.01 5.90 12.75
C ARG A 78 -0.52 5.44 11.39
N THR A 79 -1.49 6.17 10.82
CA THR A 79 -2.07 5.81 9.51
C THR A 79 -1.01 5.80 8.41
N LEU A 80 -0.15 6.83 8.37
CA LEU A 80 0.97 6.91 7.45
C LEU A 80 1.96 5.75 7.67
N ALA A 81 2.33 5.48 8.92
CA ALA A 81 3.24 4.39 9.25
C ALA A 81 2.68 3.01 8.86
N GLU A 82 1.38 2.77 9.06
CA GLU A 82 0.71 1.53 8.63
C GLU A 82 0.73 1.39 7.11
N MET A 83 0.50 2.49 6.38
CA MET A 83 0.56 2.52 4.92
C MET A 83 1.96 2.14 4.43
N LEU A 84 3.00 2.75 5.00
CA LEU A 84 4.39 2.49 4.64
C LEU A 84 4.78 1.03 4.87
N VAL A 85 4.44 0.46 6.03
CA VAL A 85 4.77 -0.93 6.35
C VAL A 85 4.01 -1.91 5.45
N LYS A 86 2.72 -1.67 5.16
CA LYS A 86 1.95 -2.50 4.22
C LYS A 86 2.55 -2.46 2.81
N ALA A 87 2.90 -1.27 2.33
CA ALA A 87 3.52 -1.10 1.01
C ALA A 87 4.89 -1.80 0.94
N PHE A 88 5.69 -1.69 1.99
CA PHE A 88 6.97 -2.40 2.09
C PHE A 88 6.78 -3.92 2.10
N ALA A 89 5.76 -4.42 2.81
CA ALA A 89 5.41 -5.83 2.83
C ALA A 89 5.11 -6.36 1.43
N VAL A 90 4.26 -5.64 0.68
CA VAL A 90 3.93 -5.99 -0.71
C VAL A 90 5.18 -5.97 -1.58
N LYS A 91 6.02 -4.94 -1.47
CA LYS A 91 7.26 -4.83 -2.26
C LYS A 91 8.22 -6.00 -1.99
N ARG A 92 8.37 -6.40 -0.73
CA ARG A 92 9.19 -7.55 -0.33
C ARG A 92 8.67 -8.85 -0.94
N LEU A 93 7.36 -9.08 -0.88
CA LEU A 93 6.72 -10.26 -1.48
C LEU A 93 6.90 -10.29 -3.00
N THR A 94 6.77 -9.14 -3.68
CA THR A 94 6.99 -9.06 -5.13
C THR A 94 8.43 -9.30 -5.55
N MET A 95 9.42 -8.99 -4.69
CA MET A 95 10.83 -9.26 -4.96
C MET A 95 11.24 -10.70 -4.61
N GLN A 96 10.51 -11.38 -3.72
CA GLN A 96 10.76 -12.77 -3.34
C GLN A 96 10.08 -13.79 -4.27
N ALA A 97 9.07 -13.39 -5.03
CA ALA A 97 8.50 -14.25 -6.06
C ALA A 97 9.48 -14.32 -7.25
N PRO A 98 10.13 -15.48 -7.55
CA PRO A 98 10.78 -15.65 -8.85
C PRO A 98 9.71 -15.49 -9.93
N GLU A 99 10.01 -14.73 -10.97
CA GLU A 99 9.09 -14.40 -12.06
C GLU A 99 8.28 -15.62 -12.50
N GLN A 100 7.03 -15.71 -12.04
CA GLN A 100 6.06 -16.51 -12.74
C GLN A 100 5.64 -15.69 -13.97
N PRO A 101 5.69 -16.27 -15.18
CA PRO A 101 5.23 -15.57 -16.37
C PRO A 101 3.75 -15.23 -16.13
N ILE A 102 3.47 -13.94 -16.05
CA ILE A 102 2.11 -13.43 -16.02
C ILE A 102 1.48 -13.93 -17.32
N VAL A 103 0.64 -14.94 -17.21
CA VAL A 103 -0.23 -15.40 -18.29
C VAL A 103 -1.17 -14.23 -18.57
N ALA A 104 -0.75 -13.38 -19.51
CA ALA A 104 -1.55 -12.30 -20.06
C ALA A 104 -2.72 -12.94 -20.80
N ALA A 105 -3.81 -13.21 -20.08
CA ALA A 105 -5.10 -13.48 -20.66
C ALA A 105 -5.66 -12.15 -21.19
N GLY A 106 -5.47 -11.90 -22.49
CA GLY A 106 -6.34 -11.01 -23.28
C GLY A 106 -5.65 -9.89 -24.06
N SER A 107 -5.40 -10.18 -25.35
CA SER A 107 -5.37 -9.24 -26.50
C SER A 107 -4.30 -8.12 -26.51
N MET A 108 -3.52 -7.88 -27.56
CA MET A 108 -3.71 -8.18 -28.98
C MET A 108 -2.35 -8.02 -29.69
N ALA A 109 -2.06 -8.96 -30.60
CA ALA A 109 -1.23 -8.84 -31.80
C ALA A 109 -0.13 -7.75 -31.88
N ALA A 110 1.13 -8.18 -31.88
CA ALA A 110 2.08 -7.79 -32.94
C ALA A 110 3.24 -8.79 -32.98
N ARG A 111 3.28 -9.61 -34.04
CA ARG A 111 4.45 -10.38 -34.45
C ARG A 111 5.55 -9.41 -34.89
N VAL A 112 6.74 -9.49 -34.31
CA VAL A 112 7.97 -9.01 -34.94
C VAL A 112 9.08 -10.05 -34.66
N PRO A 113 9.79 -10.55 -35.69
CA PRO A 113 10.69 -11.71 -35.56
C PRO A 113 12.09 -11.33 -35.02
N PRO A 114 12.90 -12.31 -34.59
CA PRO A 114 14.24 -12.06 -34.06
C PRO A 114 15.29 -12.11 -35.18
N ARG A 115 16.26 -11.18 -35.21
CA ARG A 115 17.65 -11.48 -35.63
C ARG A 115 18.65 -10.30 -35.53
N SER A 116 19.85 -10.69 -35.09
CA SER A 116 21.19 -10.22 -35.54
C SER A 116 21.91 -9.07 -34.80
N ARG A 117 22.77 -9.48 -33.84
CA ARG A 117 24.27 -9.46 -33.89
C ARG A 117 25.03 -8.15 -34.26
N GLY A 118 25.55 -7.48 -33.21
CA GLY A 118 26.90 -6.83 -33.08
C GLY A 118 27.05 -5.35 -33.50
N PRO A 119 28.16 -4.62 -33.11
CA PRO A 119 29.22 -4.88 -32.12
C PRO A 119 29.42 -3.73 -31.09
N MET A 120 30.47 -3.88 -30.26
CA MET A 120 30.91 -3.12 -29.08
C MET A 120 31.73 -1.85 -29.41
N MET A 121 31.66 -0.81 -28.54
CA MET A 121 32.53 0.38 -28.26
C MET A 121 31.61 1.62 -28.02
N GLU A 122 31.81 2.59 -27.15
CA GLU A 122 32.79 2.98 -26.13
C GLU A 122 32.13 4.11 -25.29
N PHE A 123 32.52 4.21 -24.02
CA PHE A 123 32.61 5.39 -23.13
C PHE A 123 31.80 6.70 -23.35
N GLY A 124 31.14 7.16 -22.28
CA GLY A 124 31.07 8.59 -21.93
C GLY A 124 29.75 9.13 -21.35
N GLY A 125 29.68 9.35 -20.03
CA GLY A 125 28.78 10.35 -19.41
C GLY A 125 27.84 9.84 -18.29
N PRO A 126 27.59 10.64 -17.23
CA PRO A 126 26.68 10.26 -16.15
C PRO A 126 25.23 10.28 -16.65
N SER A 127 24.60 9.11 -16.73
CA SER A 127 23.19 9.01 -17.09
C SER A 127 22.32 9.64 -15.99
N ALA A 128 21.98 10.90 -16.18
CA ALA A 128 20.85 11.53 -15.49
C ALA A 128 19.57 10.79 -15.91
N TRP A 129 19.08 9.93 -15.02
CA TRP A 129 17.77 9.29 -15.17
C TRP A 129 16.70 10.39 -15.12
N ARG A 130 16.20 10.82 -16.28
CA ARG A 130 14.97 11.62 -16.38
C ARG A 130 13.81 10.64 -16.59
N PRO A 131 12.85 10.54 -15.65
CA PRO A 131 11.64 9.79 -15.93
C PRO A 131 10.87 10.51 -17.07
N PRO A 132 10.22 9.75 -17.97
CA PRO A 132 9.38 10.35 -19.01
C PRO A 132 8.20 11.10 -18.37
N ALA A 133 7.89 12.28 -18.92
CA ALA A 133 6.74 13.06 -18.52
C ALA A 133 5.46 12.20 -18.64
N GLY A 134 4.68 12.11 -17.56
CA GLY A 134 3.44 11.34 -17.48
C GLY A 134 3.49 10.01 -16.70
N PHE A 135 4.68 9.53 -16.28
CA PHE A 135 4.78 8.27 -15.52
C PHE A 135 4.29 8.39 -14.05
N GLY A 136 4.27 9.61 -13.49
CA GLY A 136 3.82 9.88 -12.12
C GLY A 136 2.30 9.87 -11.97
N GLU A 137 1.57 10.52 -12.89
CA GLU A 137 0.11 10.66 -12.79
C GLU A 137 -0.63 9.33 -12.95
N ALA A 138 -0.18 8.46 -13.87
CA ALA A 138 -0.84 7.17 -14.09
C ALA A 138 -0.69 6.21 -12.90
N ARG A 139 0.44 6.25 -12.17
CA ARG A 139 0.62 5.47 -10.94
C ARG A 139 -0.21 6.01 -9.79
N VAL A 140 -0.26 7.34 -9.62
CA VAL A 140 -1.05 7.97 -8.56
C VAL A 140 -2.54 7.73 -8.78
N ALA A 141 -3.05 7.85 -10.01
CA ALA A 141 -4.44 7.55 -10.33
C ALA A 141 -4.81 6.09 -10.05
N ARG A 142 -3.91 5.15 -10.37
CA ARG A 142 -4.14 3.71 -10.15
C ARG A 142 -4.11 3.34 -8.66
N VAL A 143 -3.25 3.99 -7.86
CA VAL A 143 -3.22 3.82 -6.40
C VAL A 143 -4.47 4.40 -5.76
N SER A 144 -4.91 5.60 -6.17
CA SER A 144 -6.16 6.21 -5.68
C SER A 144 -7.39 5.34 -5.98
N GLN A 145 -7.52 4.84 -7.21
CA GLN A 145 -8.62 3.93 -7.58
C GLN A 145 -8.61 2.63 -6.76
N SER A 146 -7.43 2.07 -6.48
CA SER A 146 -7.33 0.86 -5.64
C SER A 146 -7.73 1.11 -4.18
N LEU A 147 -7.42 2.29 -3.65
CA LEU A 147 -7.77 2.68 -2.29
C LEU A 147 -9.27 2.97 -2.16
N GLU A 148 -9.88 3.57 -3.18
CA GLU A 148 -11.32 3.78 -3.25
C GLU A 148 -12.09 2.47 -3.39
N ALA A 149 -11.58 1.54 -4.22
CA ALA A 149 -12.16 0.20 -4.33
C ALA A 149 -12.11 -0.57 -3.00
N ALA A 150 -10.97 -0.52 -2.29
CA ALA A 150 -10.84 -1.14 -0.97
C ALA A 150 -11.77 -0.52 0.07
N ARG A 151 -11.91 0.82 0.08
CA ARG A 151 -12.86 1.52 0.97
C ARG A 151 -14.32 1.23 0.61
N ALA A 152 -14.65 1.09 -0.67
CA ALA A 152 -15.99 0.72 -1.11
C ALA A 152 -16.34 -0.72 -0.69
N GLU A 153 -15.37 -1.63 -0.76
CA GLU A 153 -15.54 -3.01 -0.30
C GLU A 153 -15.68 -3.09 1.23
N GLU A 154 -14.88 -2.30 1.97
CA GLU A 154 -14.98 -2.20 3.43
C GLU A 154 -16.33 -1.61 3.86
N ARG A 155 -16.86 -0.60 3.15
CA ARG A 155 -18.21 -0.06 3.37
C ARG A 155 -19.30 -1.10 3.13
N ARG A 156 -19.19 -1.89 2.04
CA ARG A 156 -20.13 -2.99 1.76
C ARG A 156 -20.05 -4.10 2.81
N ALA A 157 -18.85 -4.41 3.32
CA ALA A 157 -18.68 -5.37 4.39
C ALA A 157 -19.25 -4.85 5.72
N ALA A 158 -19.05 -3.58 6.04
CA ALA A 158 -19.63 -2.94 7.22
C ALA A 158 -21.16 -2.88 7.14
N GLN A 159 -21.72 -2.58 5.97
CA GLN A 159 -23.16 -2.55 5.75
C GLN A 159 -23.79 -3.94 5.91
N ARG A 160 -23.16 -5.00 5.37
CA ARG A 160 -23.59 -6.39 5.58
C ARG A 160 -23.54 -6.80 7.06
N ARG A 161 -22.51 -6.38 7.81
CA ARG A 161 -22.43 -6.63 9.26
C ARG A 161 -23.54 -5.89 10.03
N ALA A 162 -23.81 -4.64 9.67
CA ALA A 162 -24.89 -3.86 10.29
C ALA A 162 -26.27 -4.48 9.99
N GLU A 163 -26.51 -4.96 8.78
CA GLU A 163 -27.73 -5.69 8.42
C GLU A 163 -27.86 -7.02 9.16
N GLN A 164 -26.78 -7.79 9.29
CA GLN A 164 -26.77 -9.02 10.09
C GLN A 164 -27.07 -8.74 11.57
N GLN A 165 -26.45 -7.72 12.16
CA GLN A 165 -26.73 -7.31 13.53
C GLN A 165 -28.18 -6.84 13.70
N ARG A 166 -28.74 -6.11 12.72
CA ARG A 166 -30.14 -5.68 12.76
C ARG A 166 -31.09 -6.87 12.64
N ALA A 167 -30.79 -7.85 11.79
CA ALA A 167 -31.56 -9.08 11.66
C ALA A 167 -31.50 -9.94 12.93
N GLU A 168 -30.33 -10.01 13.58
CA GLU A 168 -30.17 -10.69 14.87
C GLU A 168 -30.93 -9.96 15.99
N GLN A 169 -30.87 -8.63 16.04
CA GLN A 169 -31.66 -7.84 16.99
C GLN A 169 -33.16 -8.05 16.79
N LEU A 170 -33.63 -8.07 15.54
CA LEU A 170 -35.04 -8.36 15.24
C LEU A 170 -35.43 -9.78 15.64
N ARG A 171 -34.55 -10.77 15.46
CA ARG A 171 -34.78 -12.14 15.94
C ARG A 171 -34.80 -12.22 17.47
N GLN A 172 -33.91 -11.51 18.15
CA GLN A 172 -33.91 -11.43 19.62
C GLN A 172 -35.17 -10.74 20.13
N TRP A 173 -35.60 -9.64 19.49
CA TRP A 173 -36.85 -8.97 19.79
C TRP A 173 -38.07 -9.87 19.58
N GLY A 174 -38.11 -10.63 18.48
CA GLY A 174 -39.18 -11.62 18.22
C GLY A 174 -39.25 -12.72 19.29
N LYS A 175 -38.09 -13.17 19.80
CA LYS A 175 -38.02 -14.11 20.94
C LYS A 175 -38.50 -13.49 22.24
N THR A 176 -38.18 -12.22 22.52
CA THR A 176 -38.67 -11.52 23.72
C THR A 176 -40.16 -11.20 23.67
N LEU A 177 -40.74 -11.07 22.47
CA LEU A 177 -42.17 -10.82 22.27
C LEU A 177 -43.02 -12.10 22.20
N GLY A 178 -42.41 -13.29 22.29
CA GLY A 178 -43.15 -14.57 22.35
C GLY A 178 -43.91 -14.94 21.07
N LEU A 179 -43.45 -14.51 19.89
CA LEU A 179 -44.05 -14.88 18.59
C LEU A 179 -43.44 -16.17 18.01
N GLY A 180 -43.34 -17.21 18.84
CA GLY A 180 -42.93 -18.56 18.45
C GLY A 180 -44.08 -19.53 18.51
#